data_AF-A0A7J9T8H3-F1
#
_entry.id   AF-A0A7J9T8H3-F1
#
_cell.length_a   1.000
_cell.length_b   1.000
_cell.length_c   1.000
_cell.angle_alpha   90.00
_cell.angle_beta   90.00
_cell.angle_gamma   90.00
#
_symmetry.space_group_name_H-M   'P 1'
#
loop_
_entity.id
_entity.type
_entity.pdbx_description
1 polymer ?
#
loop_
_entity_poly.entity_id
_entity_poly.type
_entity_poly.pdbx_seq_one_letter_code
_entity_poly.pdbx_strand_id
1 'polypeptide(L)' 'MVYVNTLFVQKILSEKEWLDKMQSEDFWALNTLIYSHVNPYGRLVLGMNERIFIEE' A
#
# COMPACT_ATOMS: atom_id res chain seq x y z
N MET A 1 -10.77 1.72 -1.14
CA MET A 1 -9.42 2.12 -1.59
C MET A 1 -8.37 2.08 -0.47
N VAL A 2 -8.68 1.61 0.75
CA VAL A 2 -7.67 1.47 1.84
C VAL A 2 -7.03 0.08 1.77
N TYR A 3 -7.86 -0.96 1.68
CA TYR A 3 -7.44 -2.35 1.83
C TYR A 3 -6.37 -2.81 0.84
N VAL A 4 -6.54 -2.52 -0.46
CA VAL A 4 -5.56 -2.90 -1.50
C VAL A 4 -4.20 -2.22 -1.25
N ASN A 5 -4.20 -0.94 -0.86
CA ASN A 5 -2.97 -0.21 -0.54
C ASN A 5 -2.29 -0.80 0.69
N THR A 6 -3.05 -1.17 1.72
CA THR A 6 -2.51 -1.84 2.91
C THR A 6 -1.85 -3.16 2.55
N LEU A 7 -2.48 -3.99 1.70
CA LEU A 7 -1.90 -5.27 1.28
C LEU A 7 -0.61 -5.09 0.46
N PHE A 8 -0.57 -4.11 -0.44
CA PHE A 8 0.66 -3.80 -1.20
C PHE A 8 1.80 -3.36 -0.29
N VAL A 9 1.52 -2.46 0.66
CA VAL A 9 2.52 -2.00 1.63
C VAL A 9 3.00 -3.17 2.50
N GLN A 10 2.09 -4.03 2.95
CA GLN A 10 2.44 -5.23 3.73
C GLN A 10 3.33 -6.20 2.94
N LYS A 11 3.05 -6.42 1.64
CA LYS A 11 3.87 -7.29 0.78
C LYS A 11 5.26 -6.70 0.51
N ILE A 12 5.36 -5.38 0.29
CA ILE A 12 6.67 -4.74 0.04
C ILE A 12 7.50 -4.70 1.32
N LEU A 13 6.89 -4.46 2.48
CA LEU A 13 7.60 -4.41 3.76
C LEU A 13 7.89 -5.80 4.36
N SER A 14 7.28 -6.88 3.85
CA SER A 14 7.67 -8.25 4.24
C SER A 14 9.02 -8.67 3.64
N GLU A 15 9.44 -8.02 2.55
CA GLU A 15 10.76 -8.16 1.96
C GLU A 15 11.79 -7.33 2.75
N LYS A 16 12.71 -8.02 3.44
CA LYS A 16 13.70 -7.40 4.33
C LYS A 16 14.58 -6.34 3.64
N GLU A 17 14.89 -6.51 2.36
CA GLU A 17 15.69 -5.54 1.60
C GLU A 17 15.06 -4.14 1.57
N TRP A 18 13.73 -4.05 1.45
CA TRP A 18 13.03 -2.77 1.43
C TRP A 18 12.91 -2.17 2.83
N LEU A 19 12.70 -3.02 3.84
CA LEU A 19 12.67 -2.58 5.22
C LEU A 19 14.03 -2.01 5.66
N ASP A 20 15.13 -2.65 5.26
CA ASP A 20 16.49 -2.22 5.61
C ASP A 20 16.92 -0.92 4.89
N LYS A 21 16.25 -0.56 3.79
CA LYS A 21 16.49 0.70 3.05
C LYS A 21 15.69 1.89 3.59
N MET A 22 14.61 1.64 4.34
CA MET A 22 13.71 2.70 4.82
C MET A 22 14.40 3.61 5.84
N GLN A 23 14.21 4.92 5.66
CA GLN A 23 14.60 5.93 6.63
C GLN A 23 13.40 6.32 7.50
N SER A 24 13.66 7.03 8.60
CA SER A 24 12.61 7.46 9.54
C SER A 24 11.50 8.25 8.84
N GLU A 25 11.86 9.08 7.86
CA GLU A 25 10.98 9.92 7.05
C GLU A 25 10.03 9.10 6.17
N ASP A 26 10.48 7.94 5.68
CA ASP A 26 9.66 7.06 4.85
C ASP A 26 8.51 6.42 5.66
N PHE A 27 8.77 6.07 6.93
CA PHE A 27 7.73 5.57 7.84
C PHE A 27 6.66 6.64 8.14
N TRP A 28 7.06 7.91 8.22
CA TRP A 28 6.12 9.02 8.35
C TRP A 28 5.26 9.20 7.10
N ALA A 29 5.86 9.09 5.91
CA ALA A 29 5.14 9.16 4.64
C ALA A 29 4.11 8.02 4.48
N LEU A 30 4.45 6.80 4.93
CA LEU A 30 3.51 5.66 4.96
C LEU A 30 2.29 5.95 5.85
N ASN A 31 2.49 6.61 7.00
CA ASN A 31 1.38 7.00 7.87
C ASN A 31 0.44 7.98 7.14
N THR A 32 0.99 9.00 6.46
CA THR A 32 0.19 9.93 5.66
C THR A 32 -0.55 9.24 4.50
N LEU A 33 0.07 8.26 3.83
CA LEU A 33 -0.51 7.51 2.71
C LEU A 33 -1.81 6.77 3.10
N ILE A 34 -1.89 6.27 4.34
CA ILE A 34 -3.07 5.56 4.85
C ILE A 34 -4.28 6.49 5.03
N TYR A 35 -4.04 7.77 5.36
CA TYR A 35 -5.12 8.72 5.67
C TYR A 35 -5.45 9.66 4.51
N SER A 36 -4.49 9.99 3.65
CA SER A 36 -4.65 10.95 2.56
C SER A 36 -5.10 10.27 1.28
N HIS A 37 -6.30 9.66 1.24
CA HIS A 37 -6.88 9.00 0.05
C HIS A 37 -7.14 9.97 -1.13
N VAL A 38 -6.09 10.60 -1.64
CA VAL A 38 -6.06 11.44 -2.81
C VAL A 38 -5.57 10.57 -3.96
N ASN A 39 -6.45 10.34 -4.92
CA ASN A 39 -6.12 9.59 -6.13
C ASN A 39 -5.85 10.59 -7.27
N PRO A 40 -4.57 10.91 -7.58
CA PRO A 40 -4.23 11.90 -8.60
C PRO A 40 -4.44 11.41 -10.03
N TYR A 41 -4.72 10.10 -10.23
CA TYR A 41 -4.78 9.47 -11.55
C TYR A 41 -6.20 9.22 -12.07
N GLY A 42 -7.23 9.79 -11.44
CA GLY A 42 -8.63 9.63 -11.83
C GLY A 42 -9.30 8.38 -11.25
N ARG A 43 -10.62 8.25 -11.44
CA ARG A 43 -11.45 7.21 -10.80
C ARG A 43 -11.05 5.80 -11.26
N LEU A 44 -10.31 5.08 -10.42
CA LEU A 44 -10.07 3.65 -10.55
C LEU A 44 -11.31 2.89 -10.08
N VAL A 45 -12.01 2.24 -11.02
CA VAL A 45 -13.12 1.33 -10.71
C VAL A 45 -12.52 -0.06 -10.49
N LEU A 46 -12.31 -0.41 -9.23
CA LEU A 46 -11.90 -1.76 -8.84
C LEU A 46 -13.13 -2.67 -8.85
N GLY A 47 -13.03 -3.80 -9.56
CA GLY A 47 -14.01 -4.87 -9.49
C GLY A 47 -13.98 -5.52 -8.11
N MET A 48 -14.96 -5.18 -7.26
CA MET A 48 -15.07 -5.73 -5.89
C MET A 48 -15.68 -7.14 -5.85
N ASN A 49 -16.02 -7.71 -7.00
CA ASN A 49 -16.65 -9.03 -7.11
C ASN A 49 -15.64 -10.19 -7.06
N GLU A 50 -14.34 -9.90 -7.15
CA GLU A 50 -13.28 -10.88 -7.11
C GLU A 50 -12.30 -10.54 -5.98
N ARG A 51 -11.87 -11.56 -5.23
CA ARG A 51 -10.82 -11.38 -4.24
C ARG A 51 -9.46 -11.47 -4.93
N ILE A 52 -8.60 -10.51 -4.64
CA ILE A 52 -7.19 -10.57 -5.01
C ILE A 52 -6.57 -11.70 -4.19
N PHE A 53 -6.03 -12.73 -4.87
CA PHE A 53 -5.21 -13.74 -4.22
C PHE A 53 -3.86 -13.11 -3.85
N ILE A 54 -3.49 -13.25 -2.59
CA ILE A 54 -2.18 -12.84 -2.07
C ILE A 54 -1.40 -14.14 -1.93
N GLU A 55 -0.32 -14.28 -2.68
CA GLU A 55 0.63 -15.38 -2.47
C GLU A 55 1.25 -15.27 -1.08
N GLU A 56 1.31 -16.39 -0.36
CA GLU A 56 1.92 -16.54 0.98
C GLU A 56 3.44 -16.35 0.96
#